data_AF-A0A183C7N4-F1
#
_entry.id   AF-A0A183C7N4-F1
#
_cell.length_a   1.000
_cell.length_b   1.000
_cell.length_c   1.000
_cell.angle_alpha   90.00
_cell.angle_beta   90.00
_cell.angle_gamma   90.00
#
_symmetry.space_group_name_H-M   'P 1'
#
loop_
_entity.id
_entity.type
_entity.pdbx_description
1 polymer ?
#
loop_
_entity_poly.entity_id
_entity_poly.type
_entity_poly.pdbx_seq_one_letter_code
_entity_poly.pdbx_strand_id
1 'polypeptide(L)'
;MLSTPIFSQFFALLLPPLHIATLAQSSFIQIGVLFESLCPDSIDFILGPLSDAEAKFKQHIQLELVPFGKATIHKDGEITCKTHKLNKN
;
A
#
# COMPACT_ATOMS: atom_id res chain seq x y z
N MET A 1 12.92 -1.24 -70.22
CA MET A 1 12.14 -0.11 -69.67
C MET A 1 11.44 -0.61 -68.42
N LEU A 2 11.79 -0.01 -67.30
CA LEU A 2 11.30 -0.26 -65.95
C LEU A 2 9.94 0.43 -65.79
N SER A 3 8.87 -0.27 -65.37
CA SER A 3 7.72 0.37 -64.71
C SER A 3 6.70 -0.68 -64.25
N THR A 4 6.81 -1.13 -63.00
CA THR A 4 5.63 -1.38 -62.17
C THR A 4 5.89 -0.75 -60.80
N PRO A 5 4.96 0.07 -60.28
CA PRO A 5 5.23 0.97 -59.17
C PRO A 5 5.32 0.23 -57.82
N ILE A 6 6.42 0.50 -57.11
CA ILE A 6 6.81 0.00 -55.78
C ILE A 6 5.96 0.71 -54.69
N PHE A 7 4.63 0.60 -54.74
CA PHE A 7 3.77 1.36 -53.81
C PHE A 7 2.83 0.53 -52.93
N SER A 8 2.92 -0.80 -52.92
CA SER A 8 1.96 -1.62 -52.15
C SER A 8 2.59 -2.54 -51.09
N GLN A 9 3.79 -2.24 -50.59
CA GLN A 9 4.42 -3.05 -49.53
C GLN A 9 4.92 -2.23 -48.33
N PHE A 10 4.76 -0.90 -48.35
CA PHE A 10 5.34 -0.02 -47.31
C PHE A 10 4.32 0.58 -46.33
N PHE A 11 3.09 0.07 -46.27
CA PHE A 11 2.08 0.58 -45.33
C PHE A 11 1.85 -0.32 -44.10
N ALA A 12 2.79 -1.22 -43.78
CA ALA A 12 2.67 -2.11 -42.62
C ALA A 12 3.87 -2.07 -41.67
N LEU A 13 4.71 -1.03 -41.72
CA LEU A 13 5.90 -0.89 -40.85
C LEU A 13 6.00 0.46 -40.12
N LEU A 14 4.99 1.33 -40.27
CA LEU A 14 4.97 2.67 -39.65
C LEU A 14 3.92 2.85 -38.55
N LEU A 15 3.10 1.83 -38.28
CA LEU A 15 2.53 1.73 -36.95
C LEU A 15 3.60 1.06 -36.08
N PRO A 16 4.28 1.78 -35.17
CA PRO A 16 4.90 1.08 -34.06
C PRO A 16 3.81 0.18 -33.49
N PRO A 17 4.10 -1.09 -33.14
CA PRO A 17 3.15 -1.83 -32.33
C PRO A 17 2.95 -0.94 -31.12
N LEU A 18 1.80 -0.26 -31.10
CA LEU A 18 1.25 0.41 -29.96
C LEU A 18 1.01 -0.73 -29.00
N HIS A 19 2.11 -1.15 -28.35
CA HIS A 19 2.09 -1.70 -27.03
C HIS A 19 1.37 -0.59 -26.30
N ILE A 20 0.05 -0.77 -26.18
CA ILE A 20 -0.72 -0.17 -25.13
C ILE A 20 0.06 -0.66 -23.91
N ALA A 21 1.01 0.15 -23.45
CA ALA A 21 1.57 0.03 -22.14
C ALA A 21 0.38 0.30 -21.25
N THR A 22 -0.37 -0.77 -20.97
CA THR A 22 -1.39 -0.76 -19.95
C THR A 22 -0.59 -0.43 -18.70
N LEU A 23 -0.60 0.85 -18.32
CA LEU A 23 -0.16 1.25 -17.00
C LEU A 23 -1.10 0.48 -16.08
N ALA A 24 -0.64 -0.67 -15.61
CA ALA A 24 -1.29 -1.39 -14.55
C ALA A 24 -1.23 -0.45 -13.35
N GLN A 25 -2.25 0.40 -13.23
CA GLN A 25 -2.48 1.25 -12.08
C GLN A 25 -2.79 0.29 -10.94
N SER A 26 -1.73 -0.23 -10.31
CA SER A 26 -1.83 -1.01 -9.09
C SER A 26 -2.25 -0.01 -8.01
N SER A 27 -3.55 0.13 -7.82
CA SER A 27 -4.12 0.96 -6.76
C SER A 27 -4.11 0.13 -5.49
N PHE A 28 -3.02 0.19 -4.75
CA PHE A 28 -2.99 -0.32 -3.39
C PHE A 28 -3.93 0.52 -2.51
N ILE A 29 -4.62 -0.14 -1.59
CA ILE A 29 -5.33 0.53 -0.51
C ILE A 29 -4.32 0.81 0.59
N GLN A 30 -4.03 2.08 0.84
CA GLN A 30 -3.19 2.48 1.96
C GLN A 30 -3.98 2.36 3.27
N ILE A 31 -3.45 1.61 4.23
CA ILE A 31 -4.01 1.44 5.57
C ILE A 31 -2.97 1.93 6.57
N GLY A 32 -3.29 2.97 7.32
CA GLY A 32 -2.47 3.49 8.41
C GLY A 32 -3.09 3.16 9.76
N VAL A 33 -2.31 2.58 10.68
CA VAL A 33 -2.78 2.19 12.01
C VAL A 33 -1.94 2.89 13.08
N LEU A 34 -2.58 3.79 13.82
CA LEU A 34 -2.03 4.41 15.02
C LEU A 34 -2.38 3.54 16.22
N PHE A 35 -1.36 2.98 16.89
CA PHE A 35 -1.58 2.01 17.97
C PHE A 35 -0.70 2.29 19.20
N GLU A 36 -1.07 1.70 20.33
CA GLU A 36 -0.28 1.69 21.57
C GLU A 36 0.13 0.26 21.88
N SER A 37 1.44 -0.03 22.02
CA SER A 37 1.95 -1.40 22.15
C SER A 37 1.45 -2.16 23.39
N LEU A 38 0.97 -1.45 24.42
CA LEU A 38 0.47 -2.02 25.67
C LEU A 38 -1.06 -1.88 25.84
N CYS A 39 -1.76 -1.36 24.84
CA CYS A 39 -3.22 -1.27 24.89
C CYS A 39 -3.84 -2.62 24.46
N PRO A 40 -4.66 -3.28 25.29
CA PRO A 40 -5.32 -4.54 24.93
C PRO A 40 -6.06 -4.47 23.59
N ASP A 41 -6.85 -3.41 23.36
CA ASP A 41 -7.62 -3.25 22.12
C ASP A 41 -6.72 -3.13 20.88
N SER A 42 -5.57 -2.46 21.02
CA SER A 42 -4.58 -2.37 19.93
C SER A 42 -3.96 -3.73 19.62
N ILE A 43 -3.64 -4.51 20.65
CA ILE A 43 -3.10 -5.86 20.51
C ILE A 43 -4.13 -6.76 19.83
N ASP A 44 -5.36 -6.77 20.32
CA ASP A 44 -6.45 -7.59 19.80
C ASP A 44 -6.78 -7.24 18.33
N PHE A 45 -6.81 -5.95 17.99
CA PHE A 45 -7.03 -5.50 16.61
C PHE A 45 -5.89 -5.93 15.66
N ILE A 46 -4.63 -5.75 16.07
CA ILE A 46 -3.46 -6.08 15.24
C ILE A 46 -3.37 -7.59 15.02
N LEU A 47 -3.51 -8.38 16.08
CA LEU A 47 -3.35 -9.84 16.03
C LEU A 47 -4.56 -10.56 15.43
N GLY A 48 -5.75 -9.96 15.48
CA GLY A 48 -6.96 -10.52 14.90
C GLY A 48 -7.27 -9.92 13.52
N PRO A 49 -8.24 -9.00 13.42
CA PRO A 49 -8.81 -8.58 12.15
C PRO A 49 -7.81 -7.96 11.17
N LEU A 50 -6.78 -7.24 11.67
CA LEU A 50 -5.76 -6.66 10.79
C LEU A 50 -4.85 -7.75 10.20
N SER A 51 -4.39 -8.69 11.03
CA SER A 51 -3.60 -9.84 10.59
C SER A 51 -4.38 -10.69 9.57
N ASP A 52 -5.68 -10.93 9.82
CA ASP A 52 -6.54 -11.66 8.89
C ASP A 52 -6.70 -10.93 7.54
N ALA A 53 -6.85 -9.61 7.57
CA ALA A 53 -6.95 -8.78 6.38
C ALA A 53 -5.63 -8.75 5.58
N GLU A 54 -4.49 -8.65 6.27
CA GLU A 54 -3.16 -8.68 5.64
C GLU A 54 -2.92 -10.03 4.96
N ALA A 55 -3.18 -11.14 5.66
CA ALA A 55 -3.03 -12.48 5.10
C ALA A 55 -3.87 -12.68 3.82
N LYS A 56 -5.10 -12.13 3.78
CA LYS A 56 -6.02 -12.28 2.66
C LYS A 56 -5.75 -11.30 1.50
N PHE A 57 -5.28 -10.09 1.80
CA PHE A 57 -5.23 -8.98 0.84
C PHE A 57 -3.85 -8.35 0.67
N LYS A 58 -2.76 -8.95 1.17
CA LYS A 58 -1.38 -8.40 1.08
C LYS A 58 -0.95 -7.89 -0.29
N GLN A 59 -1.49 -8.42 -1.38
CA GLN A 59 -1.16 -7.97 -2.74
C GLN A 59 -1.87 -6.67 -3.16
N HIS A 60 -2.83 -6.20 -2.35
CA HIS A 60 -3.70 -5.06 -2.66
C HIS A 60 -3.69 -4.00 -1.56
N ILE A 61 -3.02 -4.25 -0.43
CA ILE A 61 -2.93 -3.30 0.67
C ILE A 61 -1.49 -2.84 0.86
N GLN A 62 -1.33 -1.60 1.27
CA GLN A 62 -0.08 -1.06 1.78
C GLN A 62 -0.30 -0.68 3.24
N LEU A 63 0.30 -1.43 4.16
CA LEU A 63 0.07 -1.29 5.59
C LEU A 63 1.20 -0.47 6.24
N GLU A 64 0.84 0.56 6.99
CA GLU A 64 1.73 1.36 7.82
C GLU A 64 1.29 1.27 9.29
N LEU A 65 2.21 0.85 10.16
CA LEU A 65 1.98 0.76 11.61
C LEU A 65 2.75 1.88 12.32
N VAL A 66 2.04 2.76 13.01
CA VAL A 66 2.60 3.92 13.71
C VAL A 66 2.40 3.77 15.22
N PRO A 67 3.45 3.45 16.00
CA PRO A 67 3.36 3.24 17.45
C PRO A 67 3.35 4.57 18.19
N PHE A 68 2.20 5.26 18.20
CA PHE A 68 2.02 6.54 18.90
C PHE A 68 0.73 6.55 19.73
N GLY A 69 -0.41 6.25 19.10
CA GLY A 69 -1.69 6.10 19.78
C GLY A 69 -2.07 7.32 20.63
N LYS A 70 -2.22 7.15 21.95
CA LYS A 70 -2.62 8.21 22.89
C LYS A 70 -1.43 8.88 23.59
N ALA A 71 -0.21 8.75 23.05
CA ALA A 71 0.94 9.45 23.58
C ALA A 71 0.81 10.98 23.42
N THR A 72 1.42 11.72 24.34
CA THR A 72 1.50 13.18 24.31
C THR A 72 2.96 13.60 24.18
N ILE A 73 3.24 14.55 23.28
CA ILE A 73 4.54 15.21 23.16
C ILE A 73 4.48 16.53 23.94
N HIS A 74 5.41 16.73 24.87
CA HIS A 74 5.55 17.95 25.65
C HIS A 74 6.46 18.96 24.96
N LYS A 75 6.49 20.20 25.48
CA LYS A 75 7.23 21.31 24.86
C LYS A 75 8.75 21.10 24.79
N ASP A 76 9.29 20.29 25.68
CA ASP A 76 10.70 19.90 25.76
C ASP A 76 11.02 18.64 24.92
N GLY A 77 10.03 18.07 24.24
CA GLY A 77 10.17 16.84 23.47
C GLY A 77 10.00 15.57 24.31
N GLU A 78 9.66 15.66 25.59
CA GLU A 78 9.29 14.48 26.39
C GLU A 78 8.03 13.83 25.79
N ILE A 79 8.02 12.50 25.71
CA ILE A 79 6.86 11.73 25.26
C ILE A 79 6.30 10.95 26.43
N THR A 80 5.04 11.22 26.79
CA THR A 80 4.30 10.45 27.79
C THR A 80 3.29 9.53 27.11
N CYS A 81 3.44 8.22 27.31
CA CYS A 81 2.49 7.22 26.83
C CYS A 81 1.42 6.91 27.89
N LYS A 82 0.19 6.60 27.46
CA LYS A 82 -0.84 6.11 28.37
C LYS A 82 -0.73 4.59 28.49
N THR A 83 -0.37 4.11 29.67
CA THR A 83 -0.40 2.67 29.95
C THR A 83 -1.78 2.31 30.47
N HIS A 84 -2.57 1.54 29.72
CA HIS A 84 -3.67 0.80 30.33
C HIS A 84 -3.05 -0.38 31.09
N LYS A 85 -3.42 -0.56 32.37
CA LYS A 85 -2.97 -1.73 33.13
C LYS A 85 -3.49 -2.98 32.42
N LEU A 86 -2.58 -3.80 31.90
CA LEU A 86 -2.91 -5.16 31.50
C LEU A 86 -3.45 -5.87 32.74
N ASN A 87 -4.62 -6.50 32.62
CA ASN A 87 -5.17 -7.33 33.69
C ASN A 87 -4.16 -8.47 33.95
N LYS A 88 -3.43 -8.37 35.06
CA LYS A 88 -2.55 -9.44 35.51
C LYS A 88 -3.44 -10.50 36.16
N ASN A 89 -3.84 -11.50 35.37
CA ASN A 89 -4.28 -12.79 35.91
C ASN A 89 -3.14 -13.44 36.68
#